data_AF-A0A2R7YY63-F1
#
_entry.id   AF-A0A2R7YY63-F1
#
_cell.length_a   1.000
_cell.length_b   1.000
_cell.length_c   1.000
_cell.angle_alpha   90.00
_cell.angle_beta   90.00
_cell.angle_gamma   90.00
#
_symmetry.space_group_name_H-M   'P 1'
#
loop_
_entity.id
_entity.type
_entity.pdbx_description
1 polymer ?
#
loop_
_entity_poly.entity_id
_entity_poly.type
_entity_poly.pdbx_seq_one_letter_code
_entity_poly.pdbx_strand_id
1 'polypeptide(L)'
;MADDIRFSGVTVNAPDALALAGFYAEITGGTARGTAHWAVADAPGGEIGFQQVADFRAPTWPDGDVPMQMHLDLLVDDLEATEARVLAAGATRFGPQPNAEHCLVFADPVGHPFCLSTWASGVAATRVYVDMVGDLFHAGHVELLRAARALGDHLTVGVLSDETVAAYKRRPVMTLAERAAVIGACRHVDEVVVDAPDRLTVEFLDEHDFALVVHGDDLDAEDVPDVYAAAADTGRLRLVPRVGGLSTTEVIDRVRSRAS
;
A
#
# COMPACT_ATOMS: atom_id res chain seq x y z
N MET A 1 17.35 13.16 15.41
CA MET A 1 17.54 12.52 14.09
C MET A 1 17.35 11.04 14.33
N ALA A 2 16.43 10.41 13.62
CA ALA A 2 16.23 8.96 13.72
C ALA A 2 17.42 8.25 13.08
N ASP A 3 17.98 7.26 13.76
CA ASP A 3 19.09 6.39 13.34
C ASP A 3 18.58 5.09 12.71
N ASP A 4 17.32 5.10 12.24
CA ASP A 4 16.64 3.95 11.66
C ASP A 4 17.34 3.48 10.35
N ILE A 5 17.77 2.22 10.33
CA ILE A 5 18.25 1.54 9.13
C ILE A 5 17.02 1.14 8.30
N ARG A 6 16.93 1.67 7.07
CA ARG A 6 15.84 1.36 6.13
C ARG A 6 16.40 0.63 4.91
N PHE A 7 15.71 -0.43 4.50
CA PHE A 7 15.99 -1.08 3.24
C PHE A 7 15.58 -0.16 2.08
N SER A 8 16.51 0.07 1.14
CA SER A 8 16.27 0.95 -0.01
C SER A 8 16.05 0.18 -1.31
N GLY A 9 16.65 -1.02 -1.43
CA GLY A 9 16.66 -1.80 -2.66
C GLY A 9 17.85 -2.75 -2.68
N VAL A 10 17.96 -3.48 -3.79
CA VAL A 10 19.05 -4.40 -4.07
C VAL A 10 19.84 -3.90 -5.28
N THR A 11 21.12 -4.27 -5.39
CA THR A 11 21.92 -3.97 -6.58
C THR A 11 22.59 -5.23 -7.08
N VAL A 12 22.49 -5.47 -8.39
CA VAL A 12 23.16 -6.57 -9.07
C VAL A 12 24.21 -6.05 -10.05
N ASN A 13 25.24 -6.85 -10.30
CA ASN A 13 26.28 -6.52 -11.28
C ASN A 13 25.76 -6.70 -12.69
N ALA A 14 26.14 -5.86 -13.65
CA ALA A 14 25.76 -6.01 -15.05
C ALA A 14 26.95 -5.68 -15.97
N PRO A 15 27.06 -6.28 -17.16
CA PRO A 15 28.01 -5.84 -18.18
C PRO A 15 27.62 -4.48 -18.79
N ASP A 16 26.32 -4.18 -18.82
CA ASP A 16 25.74 -2.89 -19.21
C ASP A 16 24.62 -2.54 -18.22
N ALA A 17 24.88 -1.56 -17.35
CA ALA A 17 23.92 -1.19 -16.31
C ALA A 17 22.65 -0.52 -16.88
N LEU A 18 22.79 0.31 -17.92
CA LEU A 18 21.66 1.05 -18.48
C LEU A 18 20.72 0.14 -19.27
N ALA A 19 21.28 -0.79 -20.05
CA ALA A 19 20.48 -1.76 -20.79
C ALA A 19 19.64 -2.62 -19.83
N LEU A 20 20.24 -3.07 -18.73
CA LEU A 20 19.53 -3.91 -17.77
C LEU A 20 18.49 -3.14 -16.96
N ALA A 21 18.78 -1.88 -16.58
CA ALA A 21 17.79 -1.00 -15.99
C ALA A 21 16.59 -0.78 -16.94
N GLY A 22 16.84 -0.62 -18.24
CA GLY A 22 15.80 -0.51 -19.26
C GLY A 22 14.90 -1.74 -19.32
N PHE A 23 15.48 -2.94 -19.31
CA PHE A 23 14.72 -4.20 -19.26
C PHE A 23 13.78 -4.26 -18.04
N TYR A 24 14.30 -4.01 -16.83
CA TYR A 24 13.48 -4.07 -15.62
C TYR A 24 12.41 -2.97 -15.58
N ALA A 25 12.71 -1.77 -16.07
CA ALA A 25 11.72 -0.71 -16.21
C ALA A 25 10.58 -1.12 -17.17
N GLU A 26 10.90 -1.75 -18.30
CA GLU A 26 9.90 -2.23 -19.26
C GLU A 26 8.98 -3.30 -18.64
N ILE A 27 9.55 -4.35 -18.04
CA ILE A 27 8.74 -5.49 -17.55
C ILE A 27 7.94 -5.15 -16.29
N THR A 28 8.30 -4.10 -15.56
CA THR A 28 7.59 -3.63 -14.36
C THR A 28 6.68 -2.43 -14.62
N GLY A 29 6.72 -1.83 -15.82
CA GLY A 29 6.01 -0.58 -16.12
C GLY A 29 6.59 0.65 -15.41
N GLY A 30 7.85 0.56 -14.98
CA GLY A 30 8.60 1.59 -14.28
C GLY A 30 9.41 2.51 -15.20
N THR A 31 10.42 3.18 -14.62
CA THR A 31 11.36 4.02 -15.38
C THR A 31 12.81 3.68 -15.07
N ALA A 32 13.69 3.77 -16.08
CA ALA A 32 15.12 3.61 -15.90
C ALA A 32 15.82 4.98 -15.80
N ARG A 33 16.80 5.10 -14.89
CA ARG A 33 17.64 6.30 -14.73
C ARG A 33 19.06 5.94 -14.34
N GLY A 34 20.00 6.87 -14.54
CA GLY A 34 21.38 6.73 -14.07
C GLY A 34 22.41 6.98 -15.15
N THR A 35 23.52 6.26 -15.07
CA THR A 35 24.71 6.41 -15.90
C THR A 35 25.22 5.04 -16.35
N ALA A 36 26.21 5.01 -17.25
CA ALA A 36 26.85 3.76 -17.65
C ALA A 36 27.43 2.99 -16.44
N HIS A 37 27.98 3.67 -15.42
CA HIS A 37 28.58 2.97 -14.27
C HIS A 37 27.56 2.46 -13.26
N TRP A 38 26.41 3.12 -13.16
CA TRP A 38 25.37 2.82 -12.19
C TRP A 38 24.02 3.27 -12.71
N ALA A 39 23.07 2.34 -12.80
CA ALA A 39 21.71 2.61 -13.24
C ALA A 39 20.70 2.01 -12.24
N VAL A 40 19.47 2.51 -12.28
CA VAL A 40 18.36 2.07 -11.43
C VAL A 40 17.11 1.93 -12.29
N ALA A 41 16.35 0.86 -12.06
CA ALA A 41 14.96 0.75 -12.46
C ALA A 41 14.07 1.09 -11.27
N ASP A 42 13.27 2.14 -11.40
CA ASP A 42 12.23 2.52 -10.44
C ASP A 42 10.99 1.68 -10.73
N ALA A 43 10.79 0.58 -10.00
CA ALA A 43 9.65 -0.32 -10.16
C ALA A 43 8.55 -0.03 -9.12
N PRO A 44 7.28 -0.38 -9.40
CA PRO A 44 6.25 -0.41 -8.36
C PRO A 44 6.69 -1.31 -7.21
N GLY A 45 6.84 -0.75 -6.01
CA GLY A 45 7.24 -1.49 -4.80
C GLY A 45 8.74 -1.41 -4.43
N GLY A 46 9.61 -0.81 -5.25
CA GLY A 46 11.01 -0.58 -4.87
C GLY A 46 11.97 -0.30 -6.02
N GLU A 47 13.22 0.01 -5.68
CA GLU A 47 14.30 0.24 -6.64
C GLU A 47 15.15 -1.01 -6.86
N ILE A 48 15.49 -1.29 -8.12
CA ILE A 48 16.49 -2.30 -8.50
C ILE A 48 17.69 -1.57 -9.09
N GLY A 49 18.84 -1.67 -8.44
CA GLY A 49 20.10 -1.08 -8.87
C GLY A 49 20.93 -2.02 -9.74
N PHE A 50 21.70 -1.42 -10.64
CA PHE A 50 22.59 -2.14 -11.55
C PHE A 50 23.96 -1.46 -11.57
N GLN A 51 25.01 -2.21 -11.24
CA GLN A 51 26.39 -1.73 -11.24
C GLN A 51 27.16 -2.31 -12.43
N GLN A 52 27.79 -1.46 -13.23
CA GLN A 52 28.57 -1.93 -14.38
C GLN A 52 29.89 -2.57 -13.93
N VAL A 53 30.14 -3.81 -14.37
CA VAL A 53 31.34 -4.59 -14.06
C VAL A 53 31.95 -5.13 -15.36
N ALA A 54 33.26 -4.89 -15.55
CA ALA A 54 33.95 -5.21 -16.80
C ALA A 54 34.17 -6.73 -17.01
N ASP A 55 34.40 -7.47 -15.93
CA ASP A 55 34.63 -8.92 -15.91
C ASP A 55 33.39 -9.69 -15.46
N PHE A 56 32.20 -9.21 -15.84
CA PHE A 56 30.95 -9.85 -15.51
C PHE A 56 30.90 -11.30 -16.03
N ARG A 57 30.53 -12.22 -15.14
CA ARG A 57 30.26 -13.63 -15.47
C ARG A 57 28.82 -13.93 -15.10
N ALA A 58 28.02 -14.28 -16.10
CA ALA A 58 26.60 -14.58 -15.90
C ALA A 58 26.44 -15.74 -14.90
N PRO A 59 25.55 -15.62 -13.91
CA PRO A 59 25.22 -16.74 -13.05
C PRO A 59 24.49 -17.83 -13.84
N THR A 60 24.63 -19.06 -13.39
CA THR A 60 24.01 -20.26 -13.96
C THR A 60 23.09 -20.91 -12.93
N TRP A 61 21.98 -21.47 -13.42
CA TRP A 61 20.97 -22.18 -12.62
C TRP A 61 20.35 -23.31 -13.47
N PRO A 62 19.99 -24.47 -12.89
CA PRO A 62 20.14 -24.85 -11.48
C PRO A 62 21.58 -25.24 -11.10
N ASP A 63 22.40 -25.62 -12.09
CA ASP A 63 23.76 -26.08 -11.94
C ASP A 63 24.73 -25.23 -12.78
N GLY A 64 26.01 -25.17 -12.40
CA GLY A 64 27.08 -24.59 -13.21
C GLY A 64 28.22 -23.96 -12.40
N ASP A 65 29.24 -23.47 -13.11
CA ASP A 65 30.50 -22.98 -12.50
C ASP A 65 30.34 -21.63 -11.78
N VAL A 66 29.30 -20.86 -12.09
CA VAL A 66 28.99 -19.58 -11.44
C VAL A 66 27.60 -19.70 -10.81
N PRO A 67 27.47 -20.30 -9.61
CA PRO A 67 26.18 -20.54 -9.00
C PRO A 67 25.46 -19.23 -8.68
N MET A 68 24.14 -19.22 -8.88
CA MET A 68 23.26 -18.15 -8.43
C MET A 68 23.53 -17.78 -6.96
N GLN A 69 23.83 -16.51 -6.70
CA GLN A 69 24.00 -15.97 -5.34
C GLN A 69 22.74 -15.23 -4.84
N MET A 70 21.90 -14.78 -5.77
CA MET A 70 20.65 -14.08 -5.50
C MET A 70 19.70 -14.26 -6.68
N HIS A 71 18.39 -14.09 -6.43
CA HIS A 71 17.37 -13.96 -7.46
C HIS A 71 16.39 -12.86 -7.05
N LEU A 72 15.74 -12.26 -8.03
CA LEU A 72 14.70 -11.25 -7.82
C LEU A 72 13.32 -11.89 -7.93
N ASP A 73 12.45 -11.70 -6.95
CA ASP A 73 11.09 -12.23 -6.98
C ASP A 73 10.11 -11.10 -7.32
N LEU A 74 9.33 -11.29 -8.39
CA LEU A 74 8.33 -10.35 -8.85
C LEU A 74 6.94 -10.98 -8.69
N LEU A 75 6.06 -10.31 -7.96
CA LEU A 75 4.68 -10.71 -7.77
C LEU A 75 3.86 -10.39 -9.02
N VAL A 76 3.07 -11.34 -9.50
CA VAL A 76 2.19 -11.20 -10.66
C VAL A 76 0.84 -11.87 -10.42
N ASP A 77 -0.21 -11.35 -11.03
CA ASP A 77 -1.56 -11.94 -10.97
C ASP A 77 -1.78 -13.02 -12.04
N ASP A 78 -1.11 -12.86 -13.19
CA ASP A 78 -1.25 -13.74 -14.35
C ASP A 78 0.13 -14.18 -14.85
N LEU A 79 0.49 -15.44 -14.59
CA LEU A 79 1.77 -16.01 -15.01
C LEU A 79 1.89 -16.15 -16.52
N GLU A 80 0.81 -16.50 -17.23
CA GLU A 80 0.86 -16.76 -18.67
C GLU A 80 1.04 -15.45 -19.45
N ALA A 81 0.22 -14.44 -19.13
CA ALA A 81 0.34 -13.14 -19.74
C ALA A 81 1.69 -12.47 -19.41
N THR A 82 2.15 -12.60 -18.16
CA THR A 82 3.42 -11.97 -17.76
C THR A 82 4.63 -12.73 -18.30
N GLU A 83 4.56 -14.07 -18.45
CA GLU A 83 5.57 -14.85 -19.16
C GLU A 83 5.77 -14.33 -20.58
N ALA A 84 4.67 -14.17 -21.34
CA ALA A 84 4.75 -13.66 -22.71
C ALA A 84 5.42 -12.28 -22.77
N ARG A 85 5.14 -11.39 -21.80
CA ARG A 85 5.74 -10.06 -21.70
C ARG A 85 7.25 -10.12 -21.45
N VAL A 86 7.69 -10.90 -20.47
CA VAL A 86 9.13 -10.94 -20.13
C VAL A 86 9.95 -11.62 -21.23
N LEU A 87 9.41 -12.64 -21.90
CA LEU A 87 10.05 -13.27 -23.06
C LEU A 87 10.20 -12.28 -24.22
N ALA A 88 9.17 -11.46 -24.49
CA ALA A 88 9.24 -10.42 -25.52
C ALA A 88 10.29 -9.33 -25.21
N ALA A 89 10.49 -9.01 -23.93
CA ALA A 89 11.50 -8.07 -23.46
C ALA A 89 12.94 -8.63 -23.45
N GLY A 90 13.12 -9.93 -23.73
CA GLY A 90 14.44 -10.57 -23.84
C GLY A 90 14.84 -11.46 -22.67
N ALA A 91 13.92 -11.79 -21.76
CA ALA A 91 14.16 -12.83 -20.76
C ALA A 91 14.24 -14.22 -21.40
N THR A 92 14.96 -15.14 -20.75
CA THR A 92 15.02 -16.56 -21.14
C THR A 92 14.41 -17.42 -20.06
N ARG A 93 13.46 -18.31 -20.38
CA ARG A 93 12.92 -19.25 -19.39
C ARG A 93 13.96 -20.31 -19.03
N PHE A 94 14.20 -20.52 -17.73
CA PHE A 94 15.06 -21.61 -17.27
C PHE A 94 14.36 -22.97 -17.31
N GLY A 95 15.14 -24.05 -17.27
CA GLY A 95 14.65 -25.41 -16.98
C GLY A 95 15.56 -26.08 -15.95
N PRO A 96 15.03 -26.83 -14.96
CA PRO A 96 13.63 -27.22 -14.74
C PRO A 96 12.76 -26.11 -14.12
N GLN A 97 11.43 -26.30 -14.06
CA GLN A 97 10.49 -25.36 -13.41
C GLN A 97 9.82 -26.07 -12.22
N PRO A 98 10.44 -26.03 -11.02
CA PRO A 98 10.01 -26.87 -9.89
C PRO A 98 8.62 -26.51 -9.35
N ASN A 99 8.17 -25.27 -9.53
CA ASN A 99 6.93 -24.74 -8.98
C ASN A 99 6.04 -24.13 -10.07
N ALA A 100 6.00 -24.72 -11.27
CA ALA A 100 5.41 -24.11 -12.47
C ALA A 100 3.93 -23.69 -12.36
N GLU A 101 3.18 -24.24 -11.40
CA GLU A 101 1.79 -23.85 -11.11
C GLU A 101 1.68 -22.45 -10.47
N HIS A 102 2.74 -21.96 -9.84
CA HIS A 102 2.71 -20.73 -9.05
C HIS A 102 3.93 -19.83 -9.23
N CYS A 103 5.03 -20.36 -9.76
CA CYS A 103 6.29 -19.64 -9.88
C CYS A 103 7.06 -20.11 -11.11
N LEU A 104 7.42 -19.15 -11.96
CA LEU A 104 8.19 -19.35 -13.17
C LEU A 104 9.55 -18.66 -13.05
N VAL A 105 10.62 -19.41 -13.28
CA VAL A 105 12.00 -18.95 -13.16
C VAL A 105 12.57 -18.58 -14.53
N PHE A 106 13.11 -17.37 -14.64
CA PHE A 106 13.70 -16.82 -15.85
C PHE A 106 15.11 -16.30 -15.59
N ALA A 107 15.88 -16.17 -16.66
CA ALA A 107 17.09 -15.36 -16.72
C ALA A 107 16.74 -14.01 -17.35
N ASP A 108 17.20 -12.92 -16.77
CA ASP A 108 17.23 -11.62 -17.46
C ASP A 108 18.21 -11.66 -18.66
N PRO A 109 18.32 -10.58 -19.46
CA PRO A 109 19.19 -10.56 -20.63
C PRO A 109 20.68 -10.81 -20.37
N VAL A 110 21.13 -10.72 -19.11
CA VAL A 110 22.54 -10.94 -18.71
C VAL A 110 22.70 -12.19 -17.82
N GLY A 111 21.62 -12.94 -17.60
CA GLY A 111 21.62 -14.23 -16.94
C GLY A 111 21.20 -14.22 -15.48
N HIS A 112 20.88 -13.06 -14.86
CA HIS A 112 20.44 -13.07 -13.46
C HIS A 112 19.10 -13.79 -13.33
N PRO A 113 18.98 -14.71 -12.37
CA PRO A 113 17.70 -15.37 -12.14
C PRO A 113 16.69 -14.42 -11.53
N PHE A 114 15.46 -14.46 -12.04
CA PHE A 114 14.30 -13.83 -11.42
C PHE A 114 13.08 -14.74 -11.56
N CYS A 115 12.13 -14.59 -10.63
CA CYS A 115 10.90 -15.34 -10.61
C CYS A 115 9.71 -14.44 -10.90
N LEU A 116 8.76 -14.93 -11.67
CA LEU A 116 7.38 -14.45 -11.66
C LEU A 116 6.60 -15.37 -10.73
N SER A 117 6.01 -14.82 -9.68
CA SER A 117 5.36 -15.59 -8.62
C SER A 117 3.92 -15.11 -8.42
N THR A 118 2.97 -16.03 -8.29
CA THR A 118 1.65 -15.76 -7.71
C THR A 118 1.61 -16.05 -6.22
N TRP A 119 2.69 -16.60 -5.64
CA TRP A 119 2.86 -16.57 -4.20
C TRP A 119 3.13 -15.13 -3.82
N ALA A 120 2.09 -14.42 -3.38
CA ALA A 120 2.30 -13.28 -2.52
C ALA A 120 3.21 -13.78 -1.39
N SER A 121 4.44 -13.23 -1.28
CA SER A 121 5.19 -13.32 -0.03
C SER A 121 4.20 -12.89 1.04
N GLY A 122 3.85 -13.76 1.98
CA GLY A 122 2.61 -13.71 2.79
C GLY A 122 2.44 -12.52 3.74
N VAL A 123 2.66 -11.30 3.27
CA VAL A 123 2.24 -10.04 3.86
C VAL A 123 1.46 -9.33 2.77
N ALA A 124 0.20 -9.73 2.59
CA ALA A 124 -0.76 -8.87 1.89
C ALA A 124 -0.72 -7.51 2.59
N ALA A 125 -0.69 -6.42 1.81
CA ALA A 125 -0.70 -5.06 2.36
C ALA A 125 -1.85 -4.96 3.37
N THR A 126 -1.54 -4.60 4.61
CA THR A 126 -2.55 -4.52 5.65
C THR A 126 -3.41 -3.29 5.37
N ARG A 127 -4.60 -3.49 4.77
CA ARG A 127 -5.54 -2.40 4.49
C ARG A 127 -6.33 -2.06 5.75
N VAL A 128 -6.24 -0.79 6.13
CA VAL A 128 -6.91 -0.21 7.29
C VAL A 128 -8.06 0.65 6.81
N TYR A 129 -9.19 0.56 7.48
CA TYR A 129 -10.37 1.37 7.25
C TYR A 129 -10.70 2.24 8.46
N VAL A 130 -11.03 3.50 8.21
CA VAL A 130 -11.61 4.43 9.19
C VAL A 130 -12.84 5.06 8.56
N ASP A 131 -14.00 4.97 9.20
CA ASP A 131 -15.15 5.79 8.84
C ASP A 131 -15.16 7.09 9.65
N MET A 132 -15.59 8.18 9.03
CA MET A 132 -15.75 9.45 9.74
C MET A 132 -16.73 10.39 9.06
N VAL A 133 -17.25 11.32 9.85
CA VAL A 133 -17.91 12.50 9.29
C VAL A 133 -16.88 13.50 8.79
N GLY A 134 -15.85 13.81 9.59
CA GLY A 134 -14.78 14.73 9.19
C GLY A 134 -15.22 16.19 8.98
N ASP A 135 -16.32 16.61 9.61
CA ASP A 135 -16.80 17.99 9.56
C ASP A 135 -15.88 18.95 10.31
N LEU A 136 -15.63 20.12 9.72
CA LEU A 136 -14.60 21.08 10.12
C LEU A 136 -13.26 20.39 10.42
N PHE A 137 -12.75 19.64 9.44
CA PHE A 137 -11.56 18.80 9.57
C PHE A 137 -10.38 19.51 10.26
N HIS A 138 -9.77 18.87 11.27
CA HIS A 138 -8.87 19.51 12.22
C HIS A 138 -7.84 18.52 12.78
N ALA A 139 -6.88 19.00 13.58
CA ALA A 139 -5.76 18.21 14.09
C ALA A 139 -6.16 16.90 14.82
N GLY A 140 -7.28 16.88 15.55
CA GLY A 140 -7.79 15.65 16.16
C GLY A 140 -8.12 14.55 15.15
N HIS A 141 -8.68 14.90 13.98
CA HIS A 141 -8.92 13.95 12.90
C HIS A 141 -7.60 13.49 12.28
N VAL A 142 -6.63 14.39 12.12
CA VAL A 142 -5.30 14.05 11.59
C VAL A 142 -4.57 13.05 12.49
N GLU A 143 -4.63 13.20 13.81
CA GLU A 143 -4.00 12.25 14.73
C GLU A 143 -4.67 10.87 14.73
N LEU A 144 -6.01 10.81 14.61
CA LEU A 144 -6.72 9.54 14.40
C LEU A 144 -6.22 8.83 13.13
N LEU A 145 -6.18 9.56 12.01
CA LEU A 145 -5.74 9.01 10.73
C LEU A 145 -4.25 8.63 10.74
N ARG A 146 -3.41 9.39 11.45
CA ARG A 146 -1.99 9.06 11.67
C ARG A 146 -1.84 7.76 12.45
N ALA A 147 -2.62 7.58 13.52
CA ALA A 147 -2.61 6.37 14.32
C ALA A 147 -3.13 5.15 13.52
N ALA A 148 -4.22 5.31 12.77
CA ALA A 148 -4.76 4.27 11.90
C ALA A 148 -3.76 3.87 10.81
N ARG A 149 -3.14 4.84 10.13
CA ARG A 149 -2.15 4.58 9.07
C ARG A 149 -0.91 3.84 9.58
N ALA A 150 -0.58 3.97 10.86
CA ALA A 150 0.55 3.27 11.49
C ALA A 150 0.26 1.78 11.76
N LEU A 151 -1.00 1.33 11.67
CA LEU A 151 -1.41 -0.05 11.91
C LEU A 151 -1.44 -0.91 10.63
N GLY A 152 -1.18 -0.32 9.46
CA GLY A 152 -1.11 -1.06 8.21
C GLY A 152 -0.42 -0.29 7.09
N ASP A 153 -0.54 -0.80 5.88
CA ASP A 153 0.21 -0.35 4.70
C ASP A 153 -0.60 0.60 3.81
N HIS A 154 -1.92 0.60 3.96
CA HIS A 154 -2.86 1.43 3.21
C HIS A 154 -4.00 1.89 4.12
N LEU A 155 -4.37 3.17 4.09
CA LEU A 155 -5.51 3.72 4.83
C LEU A 155 -6.59 4.23 3.87
N THR A 156 -7.74 3.57 3.91
CA THR A 156 -8.98 4.04 3.25
C THR A 156 -9.86 4.74 4.28
N VAL A 157 -10.36 5.93 3.95
CA VAL A 157 -11.29 6.68 4.80
C VAL A 157 -12.67 6.73 4.18
N GLY A 158 -13.66 6.16 4.88
CA GLY A 158 -15.07 6.26 4.52
C GLY A 158 -15.69 7.55 5.05
N VAL A 159 -16.32 8.32 4.18
CA VAL A 159 -16.93 9.61 4.52
C VAL A 159 -18.44 9.49 4.40
N LEU A 160 -19.13 9.56 5.55
CA LEU A 160 -20.59 9.43 5.59
C LEU A 160 -21.28 10.62 4.91
N SER A 161 -22.41 10.37 4.24
CA SER A 161 -23.23 11.39 3.58
C SER A 161 -23.95 12.33 4.55
N ASP A 162 -24.36 13.49 4.05
CA ASP A 162 -25.02 14.52 4.87
C ASP A 162 -26.40 14.05 5.37
N GLU A 163 -27.12 13.23 4.58
CA GLU A 163 -28.36 12.58 4.98
C GLU A 163 -28.15 11.61 6.13
N THR A 164 -27.19 10.69 5.98
CA THR A 164 -26.85 9.68 6.98
C THR A 164 -26.48 10.33 8.31
N VAL A 165 -25.61 11.35 8.28
CA VAL A 165 -25.18 12.06 9.49
C VAL A 165 -26.34 12.80 10.16
N ALA A 166 -27.23 13.41 9.38
CA ALA A 166 -28.37 14.16 9.90
C ALA A 166 -29.42 13.27 10.60
N ALA A 167 -29.42 11.96 10.34
CA ALA A 167 -30.35 11.02 10.96
C ALA A 167 -30.05 10.77 12.46
N TYR A 168 -28.79 10.90 12.89
CA TYR A 168 -28.38 10.59 14.26
C TYR A 168 -27.65 11.73 14.98
N LYS A 169 -27.16 12.75 14.25
CA LYS A 169 -26.58 13.97 14.86
C LYS A 169 -26.82 15.21 14.01
N ARG A 170 -26.25 16.35 14.44
CA ARG A 170 -26.36 17.61 13.68
C ARG A 170 -25.87 17.42 12.24
N ARG A 171 -26.58 18.03 11.29
CA ARG A 171 -26.10 18.11 9.91
C ARG A 171 -24.72 18.79 9.86
N PRO A 172 -23.76 18.26 9.08
CA PRO A 172 -22.43 18.88 8.92
C PRO A 172 -22.51 20.33 8.45
N VAL A 173 -21.53 21.14 8.86
CA VAL A 173 -21.34 22.50 8.33
C VAL A 173 -20.78 22.45 6.92
N MET A 174 -19.79 21.59 6.70
CA MET A 174 -19.16 21.34 5.40
C MET A 174 -19.95 20.29 4.64
N THR A 175 -20.16 20.49 3.33
CA THR A 175 -20.79 19.50 2.44
C THR A 175 -19.97 18.22 2.35
N LEU A 176 -20.60 17.10 1.96
CA LEU A 176 -19.89 15.84 1.68
C LEU A 176 -18.66 16.02 0.77
N ALA A 177 -18.80 16.78 -0.31
CA ALA A 177 -17.72 17.02 -1.27
C ALA A 177 -16.54 17.79 -0.63
N GLU A 178 -16.83 18.81 0.19
CA GLU A 178 -15.79 19.57 0.88
C GLU A 178 -15.07 18.71 1.93
N ARG A 179 -15.81 17.87 2.66
CA ARG A 179 -15.23 16.93 3.65
C ARG A 179 -14.34 15.90 2.97
N ALA A 180 -14.82 15.26 1.90
CA ALA A 180 -14.04 14.29 1.14
C ALA A 180 -12.76 14.91 0.56
N ALA A 181 -12.85 16.13 0.01
CA ALA A 181 -11.69 16.82 -0.57
C ALA A 181 -10.60 17.13 0.47
N VAL A 182 -10.97 17.63 1.65
CA VAL A 182 -9.97 17.94 2.70
C VAL A 182 -9.40 16.68 3.34
N ILE A 183 -10.20 15.62 3.50
CA ILE A 183 -9.73 14.32 4.02
C ILE A 183 -8.74 13.69 3.03
N GLY A 184 -9.06 13.67 1.73
CA GLY A 184 -8.19 13.12 0.71
C GLY A 184 -6.87 13.89 0.54
N ALA A 185 -6.82 15.17 0.96
CA ALA A 185 -5.59 15.95 1.01
C ALA A 185 -4.71 15.63 2.24
N CYS A 186 -5.20 14.85 3.21
CA CYS A 186 -4.43 14.45 4.37
C CYS A 186 -3.34 13.44 3.96
N ARG A 187 -2.07 13.76 4.28
CA ARG A 187 -0.90 12.93 3.94
C ARG A 187 -0.90 11.49 4.47
N HIS A 188 -1.84 11.14 5.34
CA HIS A 188 -1.97 9.81 5.94
C HIS A 188 -3.03 8.96 5.26
N VAL A 189 -3.83 9.55 4.37
CA VAL A 189 -4.95 8.90 3.66
C VAL A 189 -4.48 8.53 2.27
N ASP A 190 -4.68 7.26 1.91
CA ASP A 190 -4.37 6.73 0.59
C ASP A 190 -5.60 6.77 -0.32
N GLU A 191 -6.80 6.56 0.24
CA GLU A 191 -8.06 6.51 -0.50
C GLU A 191 -9.23 7.10 0.30
N VAL A 192 -10.18 7.72 -0.39
CA VAL A 192 -11.44 8.21 0.21
C VAL A 192 -12.62 7.55 -0.49
N VAL A 193 -13.51 6.96 0.30
CA VAL A 193 -14.81 6.43 -0.15
C VAL A 193 -15.89 7.38 0.33
N VAL A 194 -16.66 7.95 -0.60
CA VAL A 194 -17.80 8.82 -0.28
C VAL A 194 -19.09 8.00 -0.13
N ASP A 195 -20.02 8.51 0.67
CA ASP A 195 -21.27 7.81 0.99
C ASP A 195 -21.02 6.44 1.63
N ALA A 196 -20.05 6.40 2.54
CA ALA A 196 -19.70 5.21 3.28
C ALA A 196 -20.87 4.72 4.15
N PRO A 197 -21.02 3.39 4.34
CA PRO A 197 -22.09 2.84 5.14
C PRO A 197 -21.98 3.29 6.61
N ASP A 198 -23.12 3.55 7.24
CA ASP A 198 -23.21 3.87 8.67
C ASP A 198 -23.14 2.62 9.57
N ARG A 199 -23.29 1.43 8.99
CA ARG A 199 -23.12 0.14 9.66
C ARG A 199 -22.26 -0.77 8.80
N LEU A 200 -21.17 -1.27 9.35
CA LEU A 200 -20.26 -2.14 8.62
C LEU A 200 -20.82 -3.56 8.56
N THR A 201 -20.67 -4.20 7.41
CA THR A 201 -20.99 -5.62 7.20
C THR A 201 -19.72 -6.40 6.91
N VAL A 202 -19.73 -7.72 7.15
CA VAL A 202 -18.57 -8.57 6.83
C VAL A 202 -18.31 -8.56 5.32
N GLU A 203 -19.38 -8.53 4.52
CA GLU A 203 -19.31 -8.44 3.06
C GLU A 203 -18.58 -7.18 2.60
N PHE A 204 -18.87 -6.02 3.20
CA PHE A 204 -18.14 -4.78 2.90
C PHE A 204 -16.66 -4.88 3.29
N LEU A 205 -16.36 -5.45 4.46
CA LEU A 205 -14.97 -5.60 4.89
C LEU A 205 -14.19 -6.56 3.98
N ASP A 206 -14.81 -7.64 3.53
CA ASP A 206 -14.20 -8.64 2.65
C ASP A 206 -14.08 -8.14 1.20
N GLU A 207 -15.10 -7.45 0.66
CA GLU A 207 -15.07 -6.87 -0.70
C GLU A 207 -13.94 -5.86 -0.89
N HIS A 208 -13.59 -5.14 0.18
CA HIS A 208 -12.53 -4.13 0.18
C HIS A 208 -11.19 -4.60 0.78
N ASP A 209 -11.10 -5.88 1.14
CA ASP A 209 -9.93 -6.51 1.77
C ASP A 209 -9.46 -5.77 3.05
N PHE A 210 -10.38 -5.21 3.82
CA PHE A 210 -10.05 -4.50 5.05
C PHE A 210 -9.68 -5.47 6.18
N ALA A 211 -8.39 -5.51 6.48
CA ALA A 211 -7.82 -6.30 7.56
C ALA A 211 -8.11 -5.70 8.94
N LEU A 212 -8.18 -4.37 9.02
CA LEU A 212 -8.43 -3.64 10.27
C LEU A 212 -9.45 -2.52 10.07
N VAL A 213 -10.34 -2.36 11.04
CA VAL A 213 -11.19 -1.17 11.20
C VAL A 213 -10.70 -0.42 12.43
N VAL A 214 -10.41 0.87 12.29
CA VAL A 214 -9.86 1.70 13.37
C VAL A 214 -10.85 2.78 13.74
N HIS A 215 -11.11 2.93 15.04
CA HIS A 215 -11.89 4.02 15.60
C HIS A 215 -11.20 4.60 16.84
N GLY A 216 -11.58 5.82 17.24
CA GLY A 216 -11.21 6.37 18.55
C GLY A 216 -11.79 5.54 19.71
N ASP A 217 -11.17 5.62 20.87
CA ASP A 217 -11.63 4.97 22.10
C ASP A 217 -12.81 5.69 22.80
N ASP A 218 -13.39 6.67 22.14
CA ASP A 218 -14.55 7.45 22.57
C ASP A 218 -15.90 6.81 22.19
N LEU A 219 -15.90 5.52 21.85
CA LEU A 219 -17.13 4.74 21.71
C LEU A 219 -17.68 4.39 23.08
N ASP A 220 -18.94 4.72 23.32
CA ASP A 220 -19.67 4.17 24.45
C ASP A 220 -19.73 2.65 24.29
N ALA A 221 -19.53 1.90 25.38
CA ALA A 221 -19.50 0.43 25.35
C ALA A 221 -20.82 -0.18 24.84
N GLU A 222 -21.90 0.60 24.83
CA GLU A 222 -23.23 0.25 24.32
C GLU A 222 -23.38 0.49 22.80
N ASP A 223 -22.51 1.31 22.19
CA ASP A 223 -22.59 1.68 20.75
C ASP A 223 -21.72 0.77 19.85
N VAL A 224 -20.70 0.12 20.41
CA VAL A 224 -19.83 -0.84 19.71
C VAL A 224 -20.61 -2.01 19.06
N PRO A 225 -21.64 -2.61 19.71
CA PRO A 225 -22.36 -3.76 19.18
C PRO A 225 -23.27 -3.49 17.96
N ASP A 226 -23.59 -2.25 17.61
CA ASP A 226 -24.56 -1.97 16.53
C ASP A 226 -23.91 -1.43 15.25
N VAL A 227 -22.85 -0.62 15.34
CA VAL A 227 -22.19 0.00 14.18
C VAL A 227 -20.98 -0.82 13.71
N TYR A 228 -20.22 -1.37 14.66
CA TYR A 228 -18.95 -2.05 14.41
C TYR A 228 -18.99 -3.56 14.70
N ALA A 229 -20.17 -4.15 14.91
CA ALA A 229 -20.31 -5.59 15.20
C ALA A 229 -19.54 -6.47 14.22
N ALA A 230 -19.69 -6.25 12.91
CA ALA A 230 -18.98 -7.02 11.89
C ALA A 230 -17.46 -7.00 12.09
N ALA A 231 -16.88 -5.84 12.41
CA ALA A 231 -15.45 -5.71 12.65
C ALA A 231 -15.03 -6.28 14.01
N ALA A 232 -15.87 -6.13 15.05
CA ALA A 232 -15.61 -6.65 16.38
C ALA A 232 -15.66 -8.19 16.41
N ASP A 233 -16.72 -8.78 15.87
CA ASP A 233 -16.98 -10.23 15.86
C ASP A 233 -15.93 -11.00 15.04
N THR A 234 -15.34 -10.35 14.04
CA THR A 234 -14.25 -10.91 13.22
C THR A 234 -12.86 -10.59 13.76
N GLY A 235 -12.74 -9.87 14.89
CA GLY A 235 -11.46 -9.50 15.50
C GLY A 235 -10.67 -8.43 14.73
N ARG A 236 -11.31 -7.71 13.80
CA ARG A 236 -10.73 -6.67 12.94
C ARG A 236 -10.81 -5.26 13.55
N LEU A 237 -11.62 -5.04 14.59
CA LEU A 237 -11.73 -3.73 15.26
C LEU A 237 -10.50 -3.39 16.11
N ARG A 238 -9.98 -2.17 15.98
CA ARG A 238 -8.92 -1.60 16.82
C ARG A 238 -9.34 -0.22 17.31
N LEU A 239 -9.26 -0.01 18.62
CA LEU A 239 -9.49 1.29 19.24
C LEU A 239 -8.15 1.97 19.48
N VAL A 240 -8.04 3.24 19.11
CA VAL A 240 -6.86 4.06 19.36
C VAL A 240 -7.17 5.19 20.34
N PRO A 241 -6.25 5.53 21.26
CA PRO A 241 -6.48 6.61 22.21
C PRO A 241 -6.74 7.93 21.52
N ARG A 242 -7.79 8.64 21.94
CA ARG A 242 -8.05 9.99 21.45
C ARG A 242 -6.92 10.94 21.90
N VAL A 243 -6.10 11.38 20.96
CA VAL A 243 -5.09 12.41 21.20
C VAL A 243 -5.80 13.78 21.28
N GLY A 244 -5.77 14.38 22.47
CA GLY A 244 -6.80 15.32 22.96
C GLY A 244 -6.88 16.72 22.34
N GLY A 245 -7.92 17.45 22.81
CA GLY A 245 -8.02 18.92 22.88
C GLY A 245 -8.84 19.64 21.79
N LEU A 246 -9.24 18.94 20.73
CA LEU A 246 -10.03 19.51 19.64
C LEU A 246 -11.11 18.56 19.14
N SER A 247 -12.34 19.06 19.14
CA SER A 247 -13.53 18.48 18.54
C SER A 247 -14.23 19.53 17.67
N THR A 248 -15.01 19.07 16.70
CA THR A 248 -15.85 19.95 15.88
C THR A 248 -16.76 20.83 16.76
N THR A 249 -17.25 20.30 17.88
CA THR A 249 -18.07 21.07 18.85
C THR A 249 -17.27 22.21 19.49
N GLU A 250 -16.05 21.96 19.97
CA GLU A 250 -15.20 23.02 20.54
C GLU A 250 -14.83 24.08 19.49
N VAL A 251 -14.61 23.70 18.23
CA VAL A 251 -14.36 24.65 17.14
C VAL A 251 -15.58 25.56 16.95
N ILE A 252 -16.78 24.98 16.89
CA ILE A 252 -18.03 25.76 16.75
C ILE A 252 -18.24 26.69 17.95
N ASP A 253 -18.02 26.22 19.17
CA ASP A 253 -18.21 27.04 20.38
C ASP A 253 -17.20 28.19 20.45
N ARG A 254 -15.96 27.99 19.99
CA ARG A 254 -14.96 29.07 19.83
C ARG A 254 -15.37 30.11 18.78
N VAL A 255 -16.03 29.70 17.71
CA VAL A 255 -16.55 30.64 16.71
C VAL A 255 -17.71 31.44 17.29
N ARG A 256 -18.65 30.77 17.97
CA ARG A 256 -19.80 31.40 18.62
C ARG A 256 -19.39 32.44 19.67
N SER A 257 -18.39 32.12 20.50
CA SER A 257 -17.91 33.04 21.54
C SER A 257 -17.15 34.27 21.02
N ARG A 258 -16.73 34.28 19.75
CA ARG A 258 -16.12 35.45 19.09
C ARG A 258 -17.13 36.32 18.34
N ALA A 259 -18.32 35.79 18.09
CA ALA A 259 -19.42 36.49 17.43
C ALA A 259 -20.33 37.26 18.42
N SER A 260 -20.15 37.03 19.72
CA SER A 260 -20.77 37.77 20.84
C SER A 260 -19.87 38.91 21.33
#